data_AF-W7YUG3-F1
#
_entry.id   AF-W7YUG3-F1
#
_cell.length_a   1.000
_cell.length_b   1.000
_cell.length_c   1.000
_cell.angle_alpha   90.00
_cell.angle_beta   90.00
_cell.angle_gamma   90.00
#
_symmetry.space_group_name_H-M   'P 1'
#
loop_
_entity.id
_entity.type
_entity.pdbx_description
1 polymer ?
#
loop_
_entity_poly.entity_id
_entity_poly.type
_entity_poly.pdbx_seq_one_letter_code
_entity_poly.pdbx_strand_id
1 'polypeptide(L)'
;MDDTYFIIVKGNTFKEVEGRKVMIKDIECFTHRNDDKTWNVTEAKSGMAVVKNYRLKEDAVTQAEKLIDRNYEWLLNQIAEKVAQGELSPRYA
;
A
#
# COMPACT_ATOMS: atom_id res chain seq x y z
N MET A 1 -16.30 -1.19 -4.62
CA MET A 1 -16.69 -0.16 -3.66
C MET A 1 -15.41 0.37 -3.04
N ASP A 2 -15.36 1.66 -2.76
CA ASP A 2 -14.21 2.23 -2.05
C ASP A 2 -14.41 2.01 -0.55
N ASP A 3 -13.31 1.87 0.18
CA ASP A 3 -13.26 1.48 1.60
C ASP A 3 -12.17 2.31 2.30
N THR A 4 -12.19 2.34 3.62
CA THR A 4 -11.26 3.10 4.44
C THR A 4 -9.96 2.33 4.65
N TYR A 5 -8.86 2.91 4.20
CA TYR A 5 -7.51 2.38 4.39
C TYR A 5 -6.62 3.40 5.10
N PHE A 6 -5.40 2.99 5.42
CA PHE A 6 -4.45 3.79 6.17
C PHE A 6 -3.08 3.73 5.50
N ILE A 7 -2.45 4.89 5.31
CA ILE A 7 -1.09 5.02 4.79
C ILE A 7 -0.15 5.46 5.90
N ILE A 8 1.07 4.94 5.90
CA ILE A 8 2.10 5.39 6.84
C ILE A 8 2.62 6.77 6.42
N VAL A 9 2.72 7.69 7.38
CA VAL A 9 3.28 9.04 7.22
C VAL A 9 4.44 9.25 8.20
N LYS A 10 5.09 10.42 8.14
CA LYS A 10 6.30 10.72 8.92
C LYS A 10 6.07 10.45 10.42
N GLY A 11 7.04 9.77 11.03
CA GLY A 11 6.99 9.42 12.46
C GLY A 11 6.16 8.17 12.79
N ASN A 12 6.00 7.24 11.84
CA ASN A 12 5.22 6.00 12.00
C ASN A 12 3.76 6.23 12.43
N THR A 13 3.20 7.36 12.01
CA THR A 13 1.78 7.65 12.19
C THR A 13 1.00 7.24 10.95
N PHE A 14 -0.32 7.04 11.09
CA PHE A 14 -1.18 6.63 9.99
C PHE A 14 -2.14 7.75 9.60
N LYS A 15 -2.31 7.95 8.29
CA LYS A 15 -3.33 8.84 7.71
C LYS A 15 -4.40 7.98 7.05
N GLU A 16 -5.66 8.26 7.38
CA GLU A 16 -6.83 7.64 6.75
C GLU A 16 -6.98 8.12 5.29
N VAL A 17 -7.30 7.19 4.38
CA VAL A 17 -7.56 7.47 2.96
C VAL A 17 -8.68 6.58 2.44
N GLU A 18 -9.47 7.10 1.51
CA GLU A 18 -10.37 6.29 0.70
C GLU A 18 -9.58 5.54 -0.37
N GLY A 19 -9.80 4.24 -0.46
CA GLY A 19 -9.08 3.40 -1.40
C GLY A 19 -9.91 2.24 -1.93
N ARG A 20 -9.40 1.62 -3.00
CA ARG A 20 -9.98 0.40 -3.56
C ARG A 20 -8.99 -0.73 -3.49
N LYS A 21 -9.40 -1.83 -2.85
CA LYS A 21 -8.66 -3.08 -2.75
C LYS A 21 -8.17 -3.56 -4.12
N VAL A 22 -6.93 -4.03 -4.16
CA VAL A 22 -6.32 -4.77 -5.27
C VAL A 22 -5.45 -5.88 -4.69
N MET A 23 -5.63 -7.11 -5.17
CA MET A 23 -4.78 -8.24 -4.79
C MET A 23 -3.66 -8.35 -5.81
N ILE A 24 -2.40 -8.37 -5.36
CA ILE A 24 -1.23 -8.52 -6.22
C ILE A 24 -0.37 -9.64 -5.64
N LYS A 25 -0.33 -10.80 -6.31
CA LYS A 25 0.47 -11.98 -5.91
C LYS A 25 0.30 -12.31 -4.42
N ASP A 26 -0.96 -12.46 -3.99
CA ASP A 26 -1.38 -12.74 -2.61
C ASP A 26 -1.11 -11.64 -1.56
N ILE A 27 -0.50 -10.52 -1.96
CA ILE A 27 -0.36 -9.33 -1.12
C ILE A 27 -1.62 -8.48 -1.26
N GLU A 28 -2.30 -8.22 -0.14
CA GLU A 28 -3.41 -7.29 -0.11
C GLU A 28 -2.89 -5.85 -0.22
N CYS A 29 -3.23 -5.20 -1.33
CA CYS A 29 -2.92 -3.80 -1.58
C CYS A 29 -4.21 -3.00 -1.76
N PHE A 30 -4.06 -1.69 -1.82
CA PHE A 30 -5.14 -0.79 -2.23
C PHE A 30 -4.60 0.36 -3.06
N THR A 31 -5.45 0.82 -3.97
CA THR A 31 -5.22 2.04 -4.76
C THR A 31 -5.91 3.20 -4.08
N HIS A 32 -5.24 4.34 -3.97
CA HIS A 32 -5.83 5.58 -3.48
C HIS A 32 -5.28 6.76 -4.26
N ARG A 33 -6.00 7.88 -4.21
CA ARG A 33 -5.67 9.10 -4.94
C ARG A 33 -5.17 10.17 -3.97
N ASN A 34 -4.03 10.75 -4.29
CA ASN A 34 -3.48 11.89 -3.56
C ASN A 34 -4.24 13.19 -3.90
N ASP A 35 -4.04 14.23 -3.09
CA ASP A 35 -4.62 15.56 -3.29
C ASP A 35 -4.20 16.19 -4.63
N ASP A 36 -3.00 15.87 -5.11
CA ASP A 36 -2.46 16.30 -6.42
C ASP A 36 -3.02 15.51 -7.62
N LYS A 37 -4.05 14.69 -7.37
CA LYS A 37 -4.75 13.85 -8.34
C LYS A 37 -3.96 12.66 -8.89
N THR A 38 -2.76 12.38 -8.36
CA THR A 38 -1.98 11.18 -8.70
C THR A 38 -2.44 9.95 -7.90
N TRP A 39 -2.04 8.77 -8.34
CA TRP A 39 -2.41 7.47 -7.79
C TRP A 39 -1.21 6.77 -7.15
N ASN A 40 -1.48 6.12 -6.03
CA ASN A 40 -0.54 5.27 -5.33
C ASN A 40 -1.11 3.85 -5.23
N VAL A 41 -0.23 2.86 -5.09
CA VAL A 41 -0.58 1.51 -4.61
C VAL A 41 0.13 1.29 -3.30
N THR A 42 -0.60 0.91 -2.27
CA THR A 42 -0.11 0.75 -0.91
C THR A 42 -0.46 -0.63 -0.40
N GLU A 43 0.48 -1.27 0.29
CA GLU A 43 0.26 -2.52 1.01
C GLU A 43 -0.62 -2.26 2.24
N ALA A 44 -1.65 -3.10 2.44
CA ALA A 44 -2.75 -2.79 3.34
C ALA A 44 -2.40 -2.91 4.84
N LYS A 45 -1.58 -3.90 5.23
CA LYS A 45 -1.27 -4.18 6.63
C LYS A 45 -0.35 -3.14 7.25
N SER A 46 0.73 -2.79 6.57
CA SER A 46 1.74 -1.83 7.05
C SER A 46 1.44 -0.39 6.61
N GLY A 47 0.53 -0.18 5.66
CA GLY A 47 0.30 1.12 5.05
C GLY A 47 1.49 1.64 4.23
N MET A 48 2.46 0.78 3.92
CA MET A 48 3.65 1.12 3.14
C MET A 48 3.30 1.23 1.66
N ALA A 49 3.66 2.36 1.05
CA ALA A 49 3.45 2.55 -0.39
C ALA A 49 4.41 1.68 -1.21
N VAL A 50 3.86 0.87 -2.11
CA VAL A 50 4.60 0.07 -3.09
C VAL A 50 5.02 0.96 -4.26
N VAL A 51 4.10 1.82 -4.74
CA VAL A 51 4.37 2.84 -5.76
C VAL A 51 3.65 4.14 -5.43
N LYS A 52 4.19 5.26 -5.93
CA LYS A 52 3.69 6.60 -5.66
C LYS A 52 3.61 7.46 -6.92
N ASN A 53 2.67 8.41 -6.93
CA ASN A 53 2.58 9.56 -7.83
C ASN A 53 2.38 9.23 -9.31
N TYR A 54 1.61 8.18 -9.62
CA TYR A 54 1.28 7.82 -11.00
C TYR A 54 0.10 8.65 -11.51
N ARG A 55 0.15 9.09 -12.77
CA ARG A 55 -0.94 9.89 -13.37
C ARG A 55 -2.22 9.07 -13.55
N LEU A 56 -2.07 7.81 -13.95
CA LEU A 56 -3.18 6.88 -14.19
C LEU A 56 -3.16 5.78 -13.13
N LYS A 57 -4.35 5.30 -12.77
CA LYS A 57 -4.52 4.23 -11.78
C LYS A 57 -3.95 2.92 -12.31
N GLU A 58 -4.22 2.63 -13.58
CA GLU A 58 -3.80 1.41 -14.26
C GLU A 58 -2.27 1.31 -14.30
N ASP A 59 -1.59 2.43 -14.62
CA ASP A 59 -0.13 2.49 -14.61
C ASP A 59 0.44 2.21 -13.21
N ALA A 60 -0.19 2.76 -12.16
CA ALA A 60 0.22 2.52 -10.78
C ALA A 60 0.14 1.02 -10.45
N VAL A 61 -0.97 0.37 -10.81
CA VAL A 61 -1.18 -1.07 -10.57
C VAL A 61 -0.15 -1.90 -11.35
N THR A 62 0.04 -1.64 -12.64
CA THR A 62 1.02 -2.39 -13.46
C THR A 62 2.45 -2.25 -12.94
N GLN A 63 2.82 -1.09 -12.39
CA GLN A 63 4.15 -0.90 -11.82
C GLN A 63 4.29 -1.55 -10.45
N ALA A 64 3.22 -1.55 -9.64
CA ALA A 64 3.18 -2.30 -8.39
C ALA A 64 3.33 -3.80 -8.63
N GLU A 65 2.64 -4.36 -9.63
CA GLU A 65 2.79 -5.76 -10.06
C GLU A 65 4.24 -6.08 -10.40
N LYS A 66 4.89 -5.27 -11.25
CA LYS A 66 6.30 -5.46 -11.63
C LYS A 66 7.25 -5.39 -10.44
N LEU A 67 7.02 -4.47 -9.50
CA LEU A 67 7.87 -4.33 -8.31
C LEU A 67 7.67 -5.47 -7.34
N ILE A 68 6.44 -5.90 -7.11
CA ILE A 68 6.11 -7.06 -6.28
C ILE A 68 6.70 -8.31 -6.88
N ASP A 69 6.58 -8.52 -8.19
CA ASP A 69 7.16 -9.69 -8.85
C ASP A 69 8.69 -9.78 -8.69
N ARG A 70 9.37 -8.64 -8.80
CA ARG A 70 10.83 -8.56 -8.68
C ARG A 70 11.34 -8.69 -7.24
N ASN A 71 10.54 -8.29 -6.26
CA ASN A 71 10.97 -8.15 -4.87
C ASN A 71 10.07 -8.91 -3.89
N TYR A 72 9.38 -9.96 -4.35
CA TYR A 72 8.30 -10.61 -3.60
C TYR A 72 8.72 -11.04 -2.20
N GLU A 73 9.78 -11.83 -2.09
CA GLU A 73 10.27 -12.32 -0.78
C GLU A 73 10.74 -11.19 0.13
N TRP A 74 11.43 -10.20 -0.45
CA TRP A 74 11.88 -9.04 0.31
C TRP A 74 10.70 -8.23 0.87
N LEU A 75 9.66 -7.99 0.08
CA LEU A 75 8.44 -7.31 0.53
C LEU A 75 7.73 -8.10 1.62
N LEU A 76 7.58 -9.43 1.47
CA LEU A 76 6.99 -10.26 2.52
C LEU A 76 7.76 -10.16 3.84
N ASN A 77 9.09 -10.18 3.78
CA ASN A 77 9.93 -10.02 4.97
C ASN A 77 9.76 -8.63 5.60
N GLN A 78 9.72 -7.56 4.79
CA GLN A 78 9.47 -6.21 5.29
C GLN A 78 8.09 -6.09 5.96
N ILE A 79 7.04 -6.65 5.36
CA ILE A 79 5.70 -6.67 5.95
C ILE A 79 5.72 -7.43 7.28
N ALA A 80 6.35 -8.61 7.31
CA ALA A 80 6.46 -9.43 8.52
C ALA A 80 7.23 -8.73 9.65
N GLU A 81 8.32 -8.03 9.33
CA GLU A 81 9.09 -7.22 10.29
C GLU A 81 8.23 -6.10 10.88
N LYS A 82 7.48 -5.37 10.05
CA LYS A 82 6.56 -4.30 10.49
C LYS A 82 5.45 -4.85 11.38
N VAL A 83 4.87 -5.99 11.01
CA VAL A 83 3.87 -6.70 11.82
C VAL A 83 4.46 -7.07 13.19
N ALA A 84 5.67 -7.63 13.22
CA ALA A 84 6.34 -8.04 14.45
C ALA A 84 6.71 -6.85 15.37
N GLN A 85 6.97 -5.68 14.77
CA GLN A 85 7.22 -4.43 15.49
C GLN A 85 5.94 -3.73 15.99
N GLY A 86 4.76 -4.24 15.63
CA GLY A 86 3.48 -3.61 15.94
C GLY A 86 3.20 -2.36 15.10
N GLU A 87 3.94 -2.15 14.01
CA GLU A 87 3.73 -1.05 13.06
C GLU A 87 2.64 -1.39 12.04
N LEU A 88 1.51 -1.88 12.56
CA LEU A 88 0.34 -2.23 11.78
C LEU A 88 -0.57 -1.02 11.61
N SER A 89 -1.20 -0.95 10.45
CA SER A 89 -2.23 0.03 10.19
C SER A 89 -3.44 -0.24 11.09
N PRO A 90 -4.17 0.79 11.55
CA PRO A 90 -5.30 0.63 12.48
C PRO A 90 -6.39 -0.35 12.03
N ARG A 91 -6.49 -0.62 10.73
CA ARG A 91 -7.43 -1.62 10.17
C ARG A 91 -7.07 -3.07 10.54
N TYR A 92 -5.82 -3.34 10.88
CA TYR A 92 -5.28 -4.68 11.12
C TYR A 92 -4.62 -4.84 12.50
N ALA A 93 -4.63 -3.77 13.33
CA ALA A 93 -4.09 -3.75 14.68
C ALA A 93 -5.06 -4.33 15.72
#